data_AF-A0A543G6K6-F1
#
_entry.id   AF-A0A543G6K6-F1
#
_cell.length_a   1.000
_cell.length_b   1.000
_cell.length_c   1.000
_cell.angle_alpha   90.00
_cell.angle_beta   90.00
_cell.angle_gamma   90.00
#
_symmetry.space_group_name_H-M   'P 1'
#
loop_
_entity.id
_entity.type
_entity.pdbx_description
1 polymer ?
#
loop_
_entity_poly.entity_id
_entity_poly.type
_entity_poly.pdbx_seq_one_letter_code
_entity_poly.pdbx_strand_id
1 'polypeptide(L)'
;MAIGQTIQVEQNNSNPNYNKILAEKLGANQYGMKGYYFVILKTGQTQIADQKLIHDIFKGHMTNINKLVNEGKLIVAGPFEKNDKNYRGIFILHNIQSIEAAKDLLQSDPAIKNGLLDYDVLYWYGSAALPEYLPISDQIWKEKP
;
A
#
# COMPACT_ATOMS: atom_id res chain seq x y z
N MET A 1 -39.44 7.47 31.87
CA MET A 1 -39.88 7.72 30.47
C MET A 1 -39.83 9.24 30.27
N ALA A 2 -39.13 9.86 29.34
CA ALA A 2 -38.37 9.39 28.19
C ALA A 2 -37.06 10.21 28.11
N ILE A 3 -35.97 9.52 27.79
CA ILE A 3 -34.65 10.11 27.54
C ILE A 3 -34.70 10.66 26.12
N GLY A 4 -34.63 11.98 25.98
CA GLY A 4 -34.59 12.65 24.68
C GLY A 4 -33.37 12.18 23.90
N GLN A 5 -33.61 11.49 22.79
CA GLN A 5 -32.58 11.22 21.79
C GLN A 5 -32.14 12.57 21.20
N THR A 6 -30.94 13.02 21.57
CA THR A 6 -30.21 14.03 20.80
C THR A 6 -29.99 13.48 19.40
N ILE A 7 -30.79 13.96 18.46
CA ILE A 7 -30.52 13.86 17.03
C ILE A 7 -29.22 14.63 16.80
N GLN A 8 -28.12 13.91 16.62
CA GLN A 8 -26.88 14.48 16.11
C GLN A 8 -27.19 14.95 14.70
N VAL A 9 -27.26 16.27 14.52
CA VAL A 9 -27.44 16.92 13.22
C VAL A 9 -26.22 16.53 12.38
N GLU A 10 -26.43 15.70 11.34
CA GLU A 10 -25.42 15.48 10.31
C GLU A 10 -25.02 16.86 9.76
N GLN A 11 -23.76 17.24 9.95
CA GLN A 11 -23.26 18.52 9.43
C GLN A 11 -23.59 18.62 7.95
N ASN A 12 -24.13 19.77 7.54
CA ASN A 12 -24.40 20.13 6.15
C ASN A 12 -23.20 19.75 5.27
N ASN A 13 -23.32 18.66 4.53
CA ASN A 13 -22.28 18.27 3.60
C ASN A 13 -22.40 19.15 2.35
N SER A 14 -21.46 20.07 2.18
CA SER A 14 -21.44 20.99 1.04
C SER A 14 -21.03 20.31 -0.27
N ASN A 15 -20.56 19.07 -0.24
CA ASN A 15 -20.22 18.31 -1.43
C ASN A 15 -21.46 17.54 -1.93
N PRO A 16 -22.07 17.96 -3.06
CA PRO A 16 -23.25 17.27 -3.60
C PRO A 16 -22.93 15.84 -4.09
N ASN A 17 -21.65 15.49 -4.25
CA ASN A 17 -21.19 14.16 -4.64
C ASN A 17 -20.84 13.27 -3.46
N TYR A 18 -21.03 13.72 -2.21
CA TYR A 18 -20.66 12.92 -1.05
C TYR A 18 -21.48 11.62 -0.99
N ASN A 19 -20.77 10.51 -0.90
CA ASN A 19 -21.35 9.19 -0.73
C ASN A 19 -20.89 8.62 0.61
N LYS A 20 -21.78 8.66 1.61
CA LYS A 20 -21.51 8.18 2.98
C LYS A 20 -21.11 6.71 3.01
N ILE A 21 -21.85 5.86 2.30
CA ILE A 21 -21.61 4.41 2.25
C ILE A 21 -20.22 4.13 1.69
N LEU A 22 -19.83 4.83 0.62
CA LEU A 22 -18.51 4.68 0.01
C LEU A 22 -17.40 5.21 0.94
N ALA A 23 -17.60 6.35 1.60
CA ALA A 23 -16.66 6.91 2.56
C ALA A 23 -16.41 5.94 3.73
N GLU A 24 -17.47 5.37 4.30
CA GLU A 24 -17.38 4.35 5.37
C GLU A 24 -16.68 3.08 4.89
N LYS A 25 -17.07 2.53 3.73
CA LYS A 25 -16.41 1.36 3.11
C LYS A 25 -14.90 1.58 2.96
N LEU A 26 -14.50 2.78 2.53
CA LEU A 26 -13.11 3.10 2.27
C LEU A 26 -12.33 3.52 3.53
N GLY A 27 -12.99 3.68 4.68
CA GLY A 27 -12.38 4.19 5.91
C GLY A 27 -11.93 5.65 5.79
N ALA A 28 -12.64 6.43 5.00
CA ALA A 28 -12.36 7.84 4.79
C ALA A 28 -12.77 8.66 6.03
N ASN A 29 -11.92 9.61 6.43
CA ASN A 29 -12.31 10.65 7.37
C ASN A 29 -13.14 11.75 6.67
N GLN A 30 -13.48 12.81 7.41
CA GLN A 30 -14.29 13.93 6.90
C GLN A 30 -13.75 14.60 5.61
N TYR A 31 -12.44 14.44 5.32
CA TYR A 31 -11.80 15.00 4.13
C TYR A 31 -11.73 14.01 2.95
N GLY A 32 -12.28 12.79 3.08
CA GLY A 32 -12.13 11.77 2.04
C GLY A 32 -10.77 11.04 2.07
N MET A 33 -10.05 11.12 3.20
CA MET A 33 -8.64 10.72 3.31
C MET A 33 -8.44 9.71 4.44
N LYS A 34 -7.35 8.94 4.41
CA LYS A 34 -6.94 8.04 5.50
C LYS A 34 -5.43 7.83 5.56
N GLY A 35 -4.99 7.14 6.61
CA GLY A 35 -3.60 6.76 6.82
C GLY A 35 -3.17 5.50 6.05
N TYR A 36 -1.92 5.50 5.65
CA TYR A 36 -1.21 4.44 4.93
C TYR A 36 0.22 4.33 5.44
N TYR A 37 0.91 3.24 5.09
CA TYR A 37 2.36 3.18 5.18
C TYR A 37 2.97 3.30 3.78
N PHE A 38 3.69 4.38 3.56
CA PHE A 38 4.47 4.63 2.35
C PHE A 38 5.86 4.05 2.54
N VAL A 39 6.27 3.17 1.63
CA VAL A 39 7.55 2.48 1.69
C VAL A 39 8.38 2.89 0.50
N ILE A 40 9.63 3.27 0.75
CA ILE A 40 10.64 3.46 -0.30
C ILE A 40 11.56 2.25 -0.25
N LEU A 41 11.61 1.49 -1.34
CA LEU A 41 12.57 0.40 -1.52
C LEU A 41 13.90 0.95 -2.01
N LYS A 42 14.99 0.43 -1.46
CA LYS A 42 16.37 0.81 -1.74
C LYS A 42 17.20 -0.43 -2.08
N THR A 43 18.35 -0.23 -2.72
CA THR A 43 19.33 -1.31 -2.86
C THR A 43 19.85 -1.72 -1.48
N GLY A 44 19.76 -3.02 -1.15
CA GLY A 44 20.29 -3.57 0.09
C GLY A 44 21.80 -3.79 0.03
N GLN A 45 22.37 -4.24 1.16
CA GLN A 45 23.82 -4.39 1.31
C GLN A 45 24.32 -5.80 0.93
N THR A 46 23.42 -6.79 0.83
CA THR A 46 23.81 -8.16 0.50
C THR A 46 24.22 -8.26 -0.96
N GLN A 47 25.40 -8.84 -1.19
CA GLN A 47 25.88 -9.18 -2.54
C GLN A 47 25.85 -10.70 -2.70
N ILE A 48 25.18 -11.16 -3.76
CA ILE A 48 25.09 -12.57 -4.13
C ILE A 48 25.72 -12.72 -5.51
N ALA A 49 26.66 -13.66 -5.66
CA ALA A 49 27.33 -13.88 -6.95
C ALA A 49 26.45 -14.70 -7.93
N ASP A 50 25.65 -15.62 -7.39
CA ASP A 50 24.79 -16.50 -8.17
C ASP A 50 23.58 -15.74 -8.75
N GLN A 51 23.63 -15.51 -10.06
CA GLN A 51 22.57 -14.84 -10.81
C GLN A 51 21.26 -15.64 -10.85
N LYS A 52 21.33 -16.98 -10.85
CA LYS A 52 20.12 -17.81 -10.81
C LYS A 52 19.42 -17.64 -9.47
N LEU A 53 20.17 -17.63 -8.38
CA LEU A 53 19.63 -17.39 -7.05
C LEU A 53 18.99 -15.99 -6.93
N ILE A 54 19.64 -14.95 -7.44
CA ILE A 54 19.08 -13.59 -7.47
C ILE A 54 17.74 -13.57 -8.23
N HIS A 55 17.71 -14.18 -9.42
CA HIS A 55 16.50 -14.27 -10.22
C HIS A 55 15.35 -14.98 -9.48
N ASP A 56 15.65 -16.12 -8.83
CA ASP A 56 14.66 -16.88 -8.07
C ASP A 56 14.13 -16.07 -6.86
N ILE A 57 14.99 -15.29 -6.20
CA ILE A 57 14.59 -14.38 -5.12
C ILE A 57 13.64 -13.29 -5.62
N PHE A 58 13.95 -12.62 -6.75
CA PHE A 58 13.09 -11.58 -7.30
C PHE A 58 11.78 -12.12 -7.92
N LYS A 59 11.77 -13.37 -8.40
CA LYS A 59 10.52 -14.07 -8.72
C LYS A 59 9.64 -14.24 -7.47
N GLY A 60 10.27 -14.56 -6.33
CA GLY A 60 9.61 -14.59 -5.03
C GLY A 60 9.07 -13.22 -4.59
N HIS A 61 9.81 -12.15 -4.83
CA HIS A 61 9.38 -10.76 -4.60
C HIS A 61 8.09 -10.43 -5.37
N MET A 62 8.04 -10.69 -6.68
CA MET A 62 6.84 -10.47 -7.50
C MET A 62 5.65 -11.32 -7.04
N THR A 63 5.92 -12.57 -6.62
CA THR A 63 4.88 -13.45 -6.06
C THR A 63 4.31 -12.87 -4.76
N ASN A 64 5.17 -12.33 -3.88
CA ASN A 64 4.74 -11.68 -2.64
C ASN A 64 3.92 -10.42 -2.91
N ILE A 65 4.32 -9.57 -3.87
CA ILE A 65 3.54 -8.39 -4.28
C ILE A 65 2.11 -8.79 -4.65
N ASN A 66 1.96 -9.76 -5.54
CA ASN A 66 0.65 -10.25 -5.98
C ASN A 66 -0.18 -10.81 -4.81
N LYS A 67 0.45 -11.56 -3.90
CA LYS A 67 -0.19 -12.02 -2.67
C LYS A 67 -0.72 -10.85 -1.82
N LEU A 68 0.09 -9.81 -1.61
CA LEU A 68 -0.30 -8.67 -0.78
C LEU A 68 -1.40 -7.81 -1.42
N VAL A 69 -1.43 -7.70 -2.75
CA VAL A 69 -2.56 -7.07 -3.47
C VAL A 69 -3.83 -7.88 -3.26
N ASN A 70 -3.78 -9.21 -3.43
CA ASN A 70 -4.92 -10.10 -3.22
C ASN A 70 -5.45 -10.09 -1.77
N GLU A 71 -4.54 -9.92 -0.80
CA GLU A 71 -4.90 -9.78 0.62
C GLU A 71 -5.44 -8.37 0.98
N GLY A 72 -5.46 -7.42 0.04
CA GLY A 72 -5.89 -6.05 0.30
C GLY A 72 -4.98 -5.34 1.31
N LYS A 73 -3.67 -5.60 1.22
CA LYS A 73 -2.62 -4.99 2.05
C LYS A 73 -1.69 -4.08 1.27
N LEU A 74 -1.57 -4.29 -0.03
CA LEU A 74 -0.75 -3.48 -0.93
C LEU A 74 -1.63 -2.84 -1.99
N ILE A 75 -1.60 -1.50 -2.07
CA ILE A 75 -2.38 -0.73 -3.05
C ILE A 75 -1.50 -0.43 -4.26
N VAL A 76 -0.36 0.22 -4.05
CA VAL A 76 0.55 0.62 -5.13
C VAL A 76 1.86 -0.14 -4.97
N ALA A 77 2.35 -0.69 -6.06
CA ALA A 77 3.71 -1.19 -6.21
C ALA A 77 4.26 -0.72 -7.55
N GLY A 78 5.49 -0.22 -7.56
CA GLY A 78 6.11 0.20 -8.80
C GLY A 78 7.60 0.52 -8.63
N PRO A 79 8.42 0.21 -9.65
CA PRO A 79 9.82 0.57 -9.64
C PRO A 79 9.99 2.08 -9.85
N PHE A 80 11.09 2.62 -9.33
CA PHE A 80 11.61 3.89 -9.80
C PHE A 80 12.47 3.65 -11.04
N GLU A 81 12.44 4.61 -11.96
CA GLU A 81 13.48 4.73 -12.98
C GLU A 81 14.85 4.95 -12.35
N LYS A 82 15.91 4.77 -13.15
CA LYS A 82 17.28 5.05 -12.71
C LYS A 82 17.38 6.46 -12.14
N ASN A 83 17.89 6.55 -10.91
CA ASN A 83 17.99 7.79 -10.15
C ASN A 83 19.28 7.84 -9.33
N ASP A 84 19.56 9.00 -8.75
CA ASP A 84 20.75 9.31 -7.95
C ASP A 84 20.61 8.97 -6.46
N LYS A 85 19.47 8.43 -6.03
CA LYS A 85 19.11 8.21 -4.61
C LYS A 85 19.16 6.74 -4.16
N ASN A 86 19.65 5.84 -5.03
CA ASN A 86 19.61 4.38 -4.82
C ASN A 86 18.20 3.82 -4.58
N TYR A 87 17.16 4.55 -4.98
CA TYR A 87 15.77 4.12 -4.82
C TYR A 87 15.40 3.15 -5.93
N ARG A 88 14.68 2.10 -5.56
CA ARG A 88 14.32 0.97 -6.42
C ARG A 88 12.85 0.89 -6.72
N GLY A 89 12.00 1.32 -5.79
CA GLY A 89 10.56 1.37 -5.99
C GLY A 89 9.82 1.90 -4.78
N ILE A 90 8.50 1.86 -4.85
CA ILE A 90 7.61 2.23 -3.75
C ILE A 90 6.60 1.13 -3.47
N PHE A 91 6.16 1.06 -2.21
CA PHE A 91 4.90 0.44 -1.84
C PHE A 91 3.99 1.43 -1.12
N ILE A 92 2.68 1.31 -1.33
CA ILE A 92 1.67 1.93 -0.47
C ILE A 92 0.87 0.80 0.19
N LEU A 93 1.12 0.61 1.49
CA LEU A 93 0.45 -0.41 2.29
C LEU A 93 -0.76 0.17 3.00
N HIS A 94 -1.82 -0.63 3.12
CA HIS A 94 -3.04 -0.28 3.85
C HIS A 94 -3.56 -1.44 4.69
N ASN A 95 -4.51 -1.15 5.57
CA ASN A 95 -5.11 -2.13 6.49
C ASN A 95 -4.08 -2.78 7.44
N ILE A 96 -3.04 -2.02 7.83
CA ILE A 96 -1.98 -2.45 8.73
C ILE A 96 -2.11 -1.73 10.07
N GLN A 97 -2.04 -2.48 11.16
CA GLN A 97 -2.38 -1.99 12.51
C GLN A 97 -1.30 -1.08 13.12
N SER A 98 -0.02 -1.30 12.80
CA SER A 98 1.10 -0.52 13.32
C SER A 98 2.30 -0.53 12.37
N ILE A 99 3.30 0.31 12.65
CA ILE A 99 4.53 0.34 11.86
C ILE A 99 5.34 -0.96 12.01
N GLU A 100 5.28 -1.61 13.18
CA GLU A 100 5.87 -2.93 13.42
C GLU A 100 5.21 -3.99 12.54
N ALA A 101 3.87 -4.01 12.49
CA ALA A 101 3.15 -4.91 11.61
C ALA A 101 3.47 -4.65 10.11
N ALA A 102 3.74 -3.40 9.73
CA ALA A 102 4.19 -3.07 8.37
C ALA A 102 5.60 -3.62 8.10
N LYS A 103 6.53 -3.47 9.05
CA LYS A 103 7.88 -4.04 8.96
C LYS A 103 7.87 -5.56 8.89
N ASP A 104 7.06 -6.21 9.72
CA ASP A 104 6.88 -7.66 9.71
C ASP A 104 6.30 -8.14 8.37
N LEU A 105 5.34 -7.40 7.81
CA LEU A 105 4.79 -7.69 6.50
C LEU A 105 5.85 -7.57 5.39
N LEU A 106 6.70 -6.53 5.44
CA LEU A 106 7.79 -6.36 4.49
C LEU A 106 8.82 -7.49 4.56
N GLN A 107 9.01 -8.12 5.73
CA GLN A 107 9.89 -9.29 5.88
C GLN A 107 9.33 -10.58 5.25
N SER A 108 8.08 -10.58 4.76
CA SER A 108 7.57 -11.69 3.93
C SER A 108 8.13 -11.67 2.51
N ASP A 109 8.74 -10.56 2.08
CA ASP A 109 9.35 -10.40 0.77
C ASP A 109 10.75 -11.03 0.73
N PRO A 110 11.00 -12.03 -0.13
CA PRO A 110 12.31 -12.67 -0.23
C PRO A 110 13.44 -11.71 -0.57
N ALA A 111 13.21 -10.66 -1.37
CA ALA A 111 14.26 -9.71 -1.73
C ALA A 111 14.68 -8.85 -0.52
N ILE A 112 13.73 -8.51 0.35
CA ILE A 112 14.01 -7.80 1.60
C ILE A 112 14.64 -8.75 2.62
N LYS A 113 14.07 -9.94 2.80
CA LYS A 113 14.54 -10.94 3.76
C LYS A 113 16.00 -11.38 3.53
N ASN A 114 16.42 -11.45 2.26
CA ASN A 114 17.80 -11.77 1.88
C ASN A 114 18.70 -10.52 1.79
N GLY A 115 18.20 -9.32 2.09
CA GLY A 115 18.96 -8.08 2.08
C GLY A 115 19.41 -7.60 0.70
N LEU A 116 18.77 -8.08 -0.38
CA LEU A 116 18.94 -7.54 -1.74
C LEU A 116 18.22 -6.19 -1.89
N LEU A 117 17.10 -6.03 -1.17
CA LEU A 117 16.41 -4.76 -0.98
C LEU A 117 16.45 -4.37 0.50
N ASP A 118 16.52 -3.06 0.72
CA ASP A 118 16.30 -2.42 2.02
C ASP A 118 15.14 -1.42 1.88
N TYR A 119 14.66 -0.83 2.97
CA TYR A 119 13.50 0.05 2.91
C TYR A 119 13.49 1.17 3.96
N ASP A 120 12.76 2.24 3.64
CA ASP A 120 12.28 3.22 4.61
C ASP A 120 10.75 3.14 4.68
N VAL A 121 10.17 3.25 5.88
CA VAL A 121 8.71 3.26 6.09
C VAL A 121 8.29 4.58 6.72
N LEU A 122 7.33 5.24 6.09
CA LEU A 122 6.74 6.50 6.54
C LEU A 122 5.24 6.34 6.69
N TYR A 123 4.66 6.92 7.74
CA TYR A 123 3.21 7.10 7.78
C TYR A 123 2.82 8.18 6.78
N TRP A 124 1.88 7.86 5.90
CA TRP A 124 1.43 8.77 4.84
C TRP A 124 -0.08 8.94 4.88
N TYR A 125 -0.53 10.19 4.84
CA TYR A 125 -1.94 10.56 4.80
C TYR A 125 -2.33 10.87 3.36
N GLY A 126 -3.25 10.09 2.80
CA GLY A 126 -3.61 10.14 1.38
C GLY A 126 -5.08 9.90 1.13
N SER A 127 -5.50 9.97 -0.14
CA SER A 127 -6.89 9.74 -0.54
C SER A 127 -7.36 8.35 -0.12
N ALA A 128 -8.53 8.24 0.52
CA ALA A 128 -9.12 6.95 0.89
C ALA A 128 -9.58 6.14 -0.34
N ALA A 129 -9.72 6.79 -1.49
CA ALA A 129 -10.16 6.19 -2.75
C ALA A 129 -9.08 5.36 -3.47
N LEU A 130 -7.83 5.38 -3.01
CA LEU A 130 -6.73 4.68 -3.70
C LEU A 130 -7.02 3.19 -4.00
N PRO A 131 -7.59 2.37 -3.10
CA PRO A 131 -7.89 0.98 -3.45
C PRO A 131 -8.84 0.79 -4.65
N GLU A 132 -9.66 1.80 -4.98
CA GLU A 132 -10.63 1.71 -6.07
C GLU A 132 -9.98 1.78 -7.46
N TYR A 133 -8.69 2.16 -7.58
CA TYR A 133 -7.99 2.08 -8.86
C TYR A 133 -7.59 0.63 -9.21
N LEU A 134 -7.39 -0.25 -8.23
CA LEU A 134 -6.88 -1.61 -8.46
C LEU A 134 -7.72 -2.42 -9.47
N PRO A 135 -9.07 -2.45 -9.40
CA PRO A 135 -9.89 -3.12 -10.40
C PRO A 135 -9.72 -2.56 -11.83
N ILE A 136 -9.42 -1.26 -11.95
CA ILE A 136 -9.16 -0.62 -13.24
C ILE A 136 -7.74 -0.97 -13.71
N SER A 137 -6.76 -1.00 -12.80
CA SER A 137 -5.40 -1.42 -13.10
C SER A 137 -5.34 -2.82 -13.69
N ASP A 138 -6.20 -3.72 -13.24
CA ASP A 138 -6.26 -5.09 -13.75
C ASP A 138 -6.82 -5.20 -15.19
N GLN A 139 -7.55 -4.18 -15.65
CA GLN A 139 -8.18 -4.17 -16.98
C GLN A 139 -7.27 -3.62 -18.09
N ILE A 140 -6.14 -2.99 -17.74
CA ILE A 140 -5.36 -2.18 -18.68
C ILE A 140 -4.02 -2.80 -19.08
N TRP A 141 -3.57 -3.87 -18.42
CA TRP A 141 -2.34 -4.55 -18.80
C TRP A 141 -2.60 -5.53 -19.96
N LYS A 142 -1.67 -5.61 -20.91
CA LYS A 142 -1.72 -6.58 -22.03
C LYS A 142 -1.10 -7.92 -21.65
N GLU A 143 -0.04 -7.85 -20.86
CA GLU A 143 0.66 -8.98 -20.26
C GLU A 143 0.72 -8.75 -18.76
N LYS A 144 0.58 -9.82 -17.98
CA LYS A 144 0.50 -9.70 -16.53
C LYS A 144 1.84 -9.16 -15.99
N PRO A 145 1.85 -7.98 -15.35
CA PRO A 145 3.07 -7.37 -14.83
C PRO A 145 3.65 -8.15 -13.63
#